data_AF-A0AAF0RE14-F1
#
_entry.id   AF-A0AAF0RE14-F1
#
_cell.length_a   1.000
_cell.length_b   1.000
_cell.length_c   1.000
_cell.angle_alpha   90.00
_cell.angle_beta   90.00
_cell.angle_gamma   90.00
#
_symmetry.space_group_name_H-M   'P 1'
#
loop_
_entity.id
_entity.type
_entity.pdbx_description
1 polymer ?
#
loop_
_entity_poly.entity_id
_entity_poly.type
_entity_poly.pdbx_seq_one_letter_code
_entity_poly.pdbx_strand_id
1 'polypeptide(L)'
;MGRLDNLSGNRELEDLKRRVRDLESRTPLSDAAVSGGRTRFIGENSFLIEGSGGVSGTLTIDGLEVVDGELRIRGQLNVTGPTKLGGATDITGDTSVTGRFDITGPASIDGDTDITGKLTIKGDTTVTGPFHVDGAADFDGRLKINGDTTLSGDLDIDDNGRITVGGMTIGKFGGRGKVDFGVGELTSDGSKVALQSGAALVGVGGVAQLTFGGNGIQVDSSGAIRIGELPLADQPPNLYIDSNNRLWRSSGSAGGADI
;
A
#
# COMPACT_ATOMS: atom_id res chain seq x y z
N MET A 1 3.47 -27.42 -102.63
CA MET A 1 3.68 -28.76 -102.08
C MET A 1 4.83 -28.67 -101.09
N GLY A 2 4.57 -28.87 -99.79
CA GLY A 2 5.63 -28.85 -98.78
C GLY A 2 6.52 -30.08 -98.95
N ARG A 3 7.84 -29.88 -99.01
CA ARG A 3 8.81 -30.97 -98.91
C ARG A 3 8.74 -31.54 -97.50
N LEU A 4 8.39 -32.82 -97.40
CA LEU A 4 8.61 -33.60 -96.19
C LEU A 4 10.02 -34.16 -96.31
N ASP A 5 10.96 -33.56 -95.61
CA ASP A 5 12.32 -34.08 -95.56
C ASP A 5 12.33 -35.35 -94.71
N ASN A 6 12.79 -36.45 -95.31
CA ASN A 6 12.93 -37.72 -94.59
C ASN A 6 14.13 -37.64 -93.65
N LEU A 7 13.85 -37.42 -92.36
CA LEU A 7 14.85 -37.29 -91.31
C LEU A 7 15.40 -38.65 -90.82
N SER A 8 14.92 -39.79 -91.33
CA SER A 8 15.27 -41.12 -90.81
C SER A 8 16.76 -41.49 -90.95
N GLY A 9 17.50 -40.83 -91.84
CA GLY A 9 18.95 -41.00 -92.02
C GLY A 9 19.79 -39.79 -91.59
N ASN A 10 19.16 -38.76 -91.02
CA ASN A 10 19.84 -37.50 -90.75
C ASN A 10 20.51 -37.54 -89.38
N ARG A 11 21.83 -37.28 -89.34
CA ARG A 11 22.60 -37.13 -88.09
C ARG A 11 21.94 -36.14 -87.13
N GLU A 12 21.24 -35.15 -87.66
CA GLU A 12 20.48 -34.15 -86.89
C GLU A 12 19.31 -34.76 -86.12
N LEU A 13 18.62 -35.78 -86.66
CA LEU A 13 17.53 -36.45 -85.94
C LEU A 13 18.06 -37.31 -84.80
N GLU A 14 19.16 -38.04 -85.05
CA GLU A 14 19.80 -38.83 -84.00
C GLU A 14 20.43 -37.94 -82.93
N ASP A 15 20.91 -36.75 -83.30
CA ASP A 15 21.38 -35.76 -82.34
C ASP A 15 20.25 -35.11 -81.55
N LEU A 16 19.12 -34.80 -82.19
CA LEU A 16 17.90 -34.33 -81.52
C LEU A 16 17.39 -35.39 -80.53
N LYS A 17 17.29 -36.66 -80.93
CA LYS A 17 16.89 -37.77 -80.06
C LYS A 17 17.87 -37.98 -78.91
N ARG A 18 19.18 -37.83 -79.15
CA ARG A 18 20.20 -37.89 -78.10
C ARG A 18 20.00 -36.74 -77.11
N ARG A 19 19.83 -35.51 -77.60
CA ARG A 19 19.61 -34.32 -76.77
C ARG A 19 18.31 -34.39 -75.99
N VAL A 20 17.24 -34.94 -76.56
CA VAL A 20 15.96 -35.18 -75.85
C VAL A 20 16.14 -36.21 -74.74
N ARG A 21 16.80 -37.35 -75.01
CA ARG A 21 17.12 -38.35 -73.96
C ARG A 21 18.06 -37.80 -72.88
N ASP A 22 19.01 -36.96 -73.27
CA ASP A 22 19.91 -36.28 -72.33
C ASP A 22 19.13 -35.26 -71.46
N LEU A 23 18.12 -34.58 -72.02
CA LEU A 23 17.22 -33.69 -71.28
C LEU A 23 16.32 -34.47 -70.30
N GLU A 24 15.77 -35.60 -70.74
CA GLU A 24 14.93 -36.51 -69.93
C GLU A 24 15.72 -37.14 -68.78
N SER A 25 17.01 -37.42 -68.98
CA SER A 25 17.87 -38.05 -67.96
C SER A 25 18.60 -37.05 -67.06
N ARG A 26 18.84 -35.81 -67.52
CA ARG A 26 19.50 -34.75 -66.73
C ARG A 26 18.53 -33.91 -65.91
N THR A 27 17.24 -33.99 -66.19
CA THR A 27 16.20 -33.39 -65.33
C THR A 27 15.23 -34.50 -64.91
N PRO A 28 15.45 -35.17 -63.75
CA PRO A 28 14.48 -36.13 -63.25
C PRO A 28 13.21 -35.36 -62.85
N LEU A 29 12.29 -35.21 -63.80
CA LEU A 29 11.06 -34.44 -63.70
C LEU A 29 9.85 -35.36 -63.75
N SER A 30 9.92 -36.56 -63.17
CA SER A 30 8.78 -37.50 -63.16
C SER A 30 7.50 -36.82 -62.63
N ASP A 31 7.64 -35.90 -61.66
CA ASP A 31 6.54 -35.18 -61.00
C ASP A 31 6.74 -33.67 -60.90
N ALA A 32 7.69 -33.10 -61.67
CA ALA A 32 8.02 -31.68 -61.62
C ALA A 32 7.89 -31.04 -63.00
N ALA A 33 7.11 -29.97 -63.13
CA ALA A 33 6.98 -29.23 -64.39
C ALA A 33 7.51 -27.81 -64.23
N VAL A 34 8.36 -27.38 -65.17
CA VAL A 34 8.75 -25.97 -65.34
C VAL A 34 7.93 -25.41 -66.50
N SER A 35 6.90 -24.62 -66.18
CA SER A 35 6.07 -23.97 -67.20
C SER A 35 5.70 -22.56 -66.75
N GLY A 36 5.70 -21.60 -67.68
CA GLY A 36 5.30 -20.22 -67.41
C GLY A 36 6.08 -19.53 -66.27
N GLY A 37 7.36 -19.90 -66.05
CA GLY A 37 8.20 -19.32 -65.00
C GLY A 37 7.99 -19.87 -63.58
N ARG A 38 7.20 -20.93 -63.41
CA ARG A 38 6.99 -21.60 -62.12
C ARG A 38 7.43 -23.06 -62.19
N THR A 39 8.07 -23.53 -61.13
CA THR A 39 8.30 -24.96 -60.87
C THR A 39 7.22 -25.47 -59.94
N ARG A 40 6.53 -26.55 -60.30
CA ARG A 40 5.54 -27.21 -59.44
C ARG A 40 5.95 -28.66 -59.23
N PHE A 41 6.05 -29.08 -57.97
CA PHE A 41 6.24 -30.47 -57.57
C PHE A 41 4.86 -31.07 -57.23
N ILE A 42 4.51 -32.22 -57.80
CA ILE A 42 3.20 -32.88 -57.62
C ILE A 42 3.45 -34.29 -57.06
N GLY A 43 3.51 -34.43 -55.74
CA GLY A 43 3.70 -35.73 -55.07
C GLY A 43 3.64 -35.61 -53.55
N GLU A 44 3.70 -36.75 -52.84
CA GLU A 44 3.70 -36.81 -51.36
C GLU A 44 5.05 -36.41 -50.74
N ASN A 45 6.10 -36.28 -51.55
CA ASN A 45 7.46 -36.06 -51.09
C ASN A 45 7.92 -34.59 -51.20
N SER A 46 8.82 -34.25 -50.29
CA SER A 46 9.34 -32.92 -49.97
C SER A 46 10.16 -32.25 -51.08
N PHE A 47 10.15 -30.92 -51.06
CA PHE A 47 11.24 -30.12 -51.62
C PHE A 47 12.36 -30.06 -50.59
N LEU A 48 13.50 -30.72 -50.88
CA LEU A 48 14.69 -30.73 -50.02
C LEU A 48 15.77 -29.83 -50.61
N ILE A 49 16.34 -28.94 -49.80
CA ILE A 49 17.54 -28.17 -50.12
C ILE A 49 18.67 -28.68 -49.23
N GLU A 50 19.67 -29.34 -49.82
CA GLU A 50 20.91 -29.69 -49.13
C GLU A 50 21.86 -28.48 -49.16
N GLY A 51 21.79 -27.62 -48.14
CA GLY A 51 22.58 -26.39 -48.03
C GLY A 51 21.73 -25.18 -47.68
N SER A 52 21.98 -24.04 -48.31
CA SER A 52 21.22 -22.81 -48.09
C SER A 52 20.18 -22.57 -49.19
N GLY A 53 18.96 -22.26 -48.78
CA GLY A 53 17.89 -21.77 -49.64
C GLY A 53 17.64 -20.28 -49.40
N GLY A 54 17.28 -19.54 -50.44
CA GLY A 54 16.88 -18.14 -50.34
C GLY A 54 15.64 -17.88 -51.18
N VAL A 55 14.65 -17.21 -50.59
CA VAL A 55 13.48 -16.70 -51.32
C VAL A 55 13.58 -15.19 -51.36
N SER A 56 13.62 -14.62 -52.56
CA SER A 56 13.42 -13.18 -52.74
C SER A 56 11.94 -12.93 -53.03
N GLY A 57 11.34 -12.00 -52.29
CA GLY A 57 9.89 -11.79 -52.29
C GLY A 57 9.21 -12.53 -51.14
N THR A 58 8.04 -13.11 -51.40
CA THR A 58 7.17 -13.70 -50.37
C THR A 58 7.26 -15.22 -50.39
N LEU A 59 7.44 -15.81 -49.20
CA LEU A 59 7.19 -17.23 -48.94
C LEU A 59 5.82 -17.35 -48.27
N THR A 60 4.92 -18.13 -48.85
CA THR A 60 3.65 -18.50 -48.23
C THR A 60 3.68 -20.00 -47.96
N ILE A 61 3.46 -20.38 -46.71
CA ILE A 61 3.32 -21.77 -46.27
C ILE A 61 1.87 -21.95 -45.87
N ASP A 62 1.13 -22.75 -46.66
CA ASP A 62 -0.23 -23.15 -46.34
C ASP A 62 -0.17 -24.47 -45.56
N GLY A 63 0.01 -24.37 -44.24
CA GLY A 63 0.18 -25.52 -43.35
C GLY A 63 1.08 -25.22 -42.16
N LEU A 64 1.59 -26.29 -41.54
CA LEU A 64 2.52 -26.20 -40.41
C LEU A 64 3.95 -25.95 -40.92
N GLU A 65 4.58 -24.89 -40.43
CA GLU A 65 6.02 -24.69 -40.51
C GLU A 65 6.68 -25.19 -39.22
N VAL A 66 7.69 -26.06 -39.35
CA VAL A 66 8.55 -26.48 -38.23
C VAL A 66 9.95 -25.98 -38.51
N VAL A 67 10.45 -25.12 -37.63
CA VAL A 67 11.84 -24.63 -37.67
C VAL A 67 12.61 -25.32 -36.55
N ASP A 68 13.49 -26.25 -36.92
CA ASP A 68 14.45 -26.84 -35.98
C ASP A 68 15.72 -25.98 -35.96
N GLY A 69 15.74 -24.99 -35.08
CA GLY A 69 16.84 -24.02 -34.96
C GLY A 69 16.38 -22.60 -34.61
N GLU A 70 17.23 -21.61 -34.91
CA GLU A 70 16.92 -20.19 -34.69
C GLU A 70 16.04 -19.64 -35.83
N LEU A 71 14.89 -19.08 -35.48
CA LEU A 71 14.09 -18.24 -36.37
C LEU A 71 14.38 -16.77 -36.09
N ARG A 72 14.98 -16.08 -37.07
CA ARG A 72 15.29 -14.65 -36.95
C ARG A 72 14.42 -13.83 -37.90
N ILE A 73 13.47 -13.09 -37.33
CA ILE A 73 12.56 -12.22 -38.09
C ILE A 73 13.07 -10.78 -38.01
N ARG A 74 13.31 -10.16 -39.16
CA ARG A 74 13.59 -8.73 -39.26
C ARG A 74 12.30 -8.02 -39.63
N GLY A 75 11.75 -7.24 -38.70
CA GLY A 75 10.48 -6.53 -38.88
C GLY A 75 9.41 -7.03 -37.92
N GLN A 76 8.15 -6.90 -38.33
CA GLN A 76 7.00 -7.26 -37.50
C GLN A 76 6.66 -8.75 -37.63
N LEU A 77 6.37 -9.37 -36.49
CA LEU A 77 5.75 -10.69 -36.41
C LEU A 77 4.33 -10.51 -35.87
N ASN A 78 3.32 -10.86 -36.68
CA ASN A 78 1.92 -10.88 -36.26
C ASN A 78 1.50 -12.32 -36.04
N VAL A 79 1.17 -12.69 -34.79
CA VAL A 79 0.62 -14.02 -34.44
C VAL A 79 -0.80 -13.83 -33.94
N THR A 80 -1.77 -14.44 -34.63
CA THR A 80 -3.19 -14.35 -34.26
C THR A 80 -3.64 -15.47 -33.34
N GLY A 81 -2.86 -16.55 -33.25
CA GLY A 81 -3.10 -17.70 -32.39
C GLY A 81 -2.40 -17.58 -31.03
N PRO A 82 -2.65 -18.55 -30.12
CA PRO A 82 -1.94 -18.62 -28.86
C PRO A 82 -0.46 -18.89 -29.08
N THR A 83 0.40 -18.15 -28.38
CA THR A 83 1.85 -18.31 -28.43
C THR A 83 2.35 -18.81 -27.08
N LYS A 84 3.16 -19.86 -27.10
CA LYS A 84 3.92 -20.32 -25.93
C LYS A 84 5.40 -20.07 -26.21
N LEU A 85 5.99 -19.14 -25.47
CA LEU A 85 7.45 -18.93 -25.47
C LEU A 85 8.05 -19.74 -24.33
N GLY A 86 9.01 -20.61 -24.66
CA GLY A 86 9.80 -21.32 -23.66
C GLY A 86 11.10 -20.55 -23.39
N GLY A 87 11.53 -20.52 -22.13
CA GLY A 87 12.75 -19.83 -21.71
C GLY A 87 12.54 -18.33 -21.44
N ALA A 88 13.65 -17.60 -21.31
CA ALA A 88 13.63 -16.16 -21.06
C ALA A 88 13.15 -15.40 -22.30
N THR A 89 12.35 -14.36 -22.10
CA THR A 89 11.85 -13.48 -23.16
C THR A 89 12.14 -12.05 -22.76
N ASP A 90 12.91 -11.35 -23.59
CA ASP A 90 13.17 -9.92 -23.43
C ASP A 90 12.26 -9.13 -24.37
N ILE A 91 11.45 -8.23 -23.82
CA ILE A 91 10.60 -7.31 -24.58
C ILE A 91 11.06 -5.89 -24.25
N THR A 92 11.56 -5.16 -25.25
CA THR A 92 12.11 -3.81 -25.07
C THR A 92 11.15 -2.68 -25.39
N GLY A 93 9.96 -3.01 -25.90
CA GLY A 93 8.90 -2.06 -26.21
C GLY A 93 7.68 -2.23 -25.31
N ASP A 94 6.70 -1.37 -25.51
CA ASP A 94 5.46 -1.39 -24.73
C ASP A 94 4.74 -2.73 -24.89
N THR A 95 4.28 -3.26 -23.76
CA THR A 95 3.50 -4.50 -23.71
C THR A 95 2.11 -4.20 -23.18
N SER A 96 1.08 -4.51 -23.96
CA SER A 96 -0.31 -4.46 -23.51
C SER A 96 -0.83 -5.88 -23.33
N VAL A 97 -1.32 -6.18 -22.13
CA VAL A 97 -2.01 -7.45 -21.82
C VAL A 97 -3.44 -7.11 -21.44
N THR A 98 -4.40 -7.50 -22.27
CA THR A 98 -5.83 -7.26 -22.03
C THR A 98 -6.48 -8.35 -21.19
N GLY A 99 -5.81 -9.50 -21.06
CA GLY A 99 -6.24 -10.63 -20.23
C GLY A 99 -5.56 -10.67 -18.87
N ARG A 100 -5.68 -11.82 -18.21
CA ARG A 100 -4.98 -12.08 -16.94
C ARG A 100 -3.47 -12.14 -17.18
N PHE A 101 -2.71 -11.42 -16.36
CA PHE A 101 -1.26 -11.47 -16.32
C PHE A 101 -0.81 -12.08 -14.98
N ASP A 102 -0.33 -13.32 -15.04
CA ASP A 102 0.17 -14.05 -13.87
C ASP A 102 1.69 -14.06 -13.84
N ILE A 103 2.27 -13.52 -12.77
CA ILE A 103 3.70 -13.61 -12.50
C ILE A 103 3.88 -14.51 -11.28
N THR A 104 4.56 -15.64 -11.46
CA THR A 104 4.82 -16.61 -10.38
C THR A 104 6.16 -16.37 -9.68
N GLY A 105 7.06 -15.61 -10.33
CA GLY A 105 8.33 -15.16 -9.78
C GLY A 105 8.27 -13.74 -9.22
N PRO A 106 9.41 -13.22 -8.74
CA PRO A 106 9.51 -11.81 -8.36
C PRO A 106 9.29 -10.91 -9.59
N ALA A 107 8.64 -9.77 -9.37
CA ALA A 107 8.46 -8.73 -10.36
C ALA A 107 9.03 -7.42 -9.82
N SER A 108 9.67 -6.65 -10.69
CA SER A 108 10.04 -5.26 -10.42
C SER A 108 9.38 -4.41 -11.49
N ILE A 109 8.72 -3.35 -11.07
CA ILE A 109 8.17 -2.32 -11.96
C ILE A 109 8.95 -1.06 -11.63
N ASP A 110 9.61 -0.51 -12.64
CA ASP A 110 10.25 0.80 -12.55
C ASP A 110 9.31 1.84 -13.15
N GLY A 111 9.01 2.91 -12.41
CA GLY A 111 8.02 3.92 -12.76
C GLY A 111 6.66 3.77 -12.06
N ASP A 112 5.73 4.62 -12.46
CA ASP A 112 4.41 4.75 -11.83
C ASP A 112 3.54 3.53 -12.12
N THR A 113 2.77 3.09 -11.13
CA THR A 113 1.84 1.96 -11.24
C THR A 113 0.46 2.36 -10.75
N ASP A 114 -0.51 2.37 -11.65
CA ASP A 114 -1.91 2.57 -11.31
C ASP A 114 -2.62 1.22 -11.15
N ILE A 115 -3.21 0.99 -9.98
CA ILE A 115 -4.02 -0.20 -9.69
C ILE A 115 -5.45 0.27 -9.41
N THR A 116 -6.34 0.08 -10.37
CA THR A 116 -7.77 0.46 -10.24
C THR A 116 -8.59 -0.58 -9.48
N GLY A 117 -8.04 -1.78 -9.30
CA GLY A 117 -8.66 -2.89 -8.58
C GLY A 117 -8.18 -3.02 -7.13
N LYS A 118 -8.59 -4.11 -6.48
CA LYS A 118 -8.11 -4.44 -5.14
C LYS A 118 -6.64 -4.89 -5.20
N LEU A 119 -5.81 -4.29 -4.36
CA LEU A 119 -4.45 -4.77 -4.08
C LEU A 119 -4.46 -5.57 -2.78
N THR A 120 -3.86 -6.76 -2.79
CA THR A 120 -3.62 -7.55 -1.58
C THR A 120 -2.15 -7.90 -1.50
N ILE A 121 -1.50 -7.48 -0.43
CA ILE A 121 -0.09 -7.78 -0.15
C ILE A 121 -0.06 -8.66 1.09
N LYS A 122 0.52 -9.85 0.98
CA LYS A 122 0.63 -10.81 2.10
C LYS A 122 1.91 -10.65 2.93
N GLY A 123 2.88 -9.90 2.42
CA GLY A 123 4.15 -9.64 3.08
C GLY A 123 4.28 -8.18 3.52
N ASP A 124 5.45 -7.85 4.04
CA ASP A 124 5.76 -6.50 4.48
C ASP A 124 5.74 -5.51 3.30
N THR A 125 5.20 -4.32 3.56
CA THR A 125 5.15 -3.23 2.59
C THR A 125 5.91 -2.03 3.14
N THR A 126 6.82 -1.48 2.36
CA THR A 126 7.46 -0.20 2.65
C THR A 126 6.98 0.81 1.62
N VAL A 127 6.37 1.89 2.08
CA VAL A 127 6.04 3.05 1.25
C VAL A 127 7.03 4.15 1.61
N THR A 128 7.81 4.60 0.63
CA THR A 128 8.66 5.77 0.76
C THR A 128 7.90 7.00 0.27
N GLY A 129 7.97 8.09 1.03
CA GLY A 129 7.22 9.31 0.73
C GLY A 129 5.80 9.31 1.33
N PRO A 130 4.93 10.24 0.88
CA PRO A 130 3.59 10.40 1.41
C PRO A 130 2.70 9.18 1.14
N PHE A 131 1.91 8.78 2.13
CA PHE A 131 0.89 7.76 1.99
C PHE A 131 -0.48 8.38 2.29
N HIS A 132 -1.39 8.30 1.34
CA HIS A 132 -2.74 8.82 1.46
C HIS A 132 -3.75 7.67 1.37
N VAL A 133 -4.74 7.69 2.28
CA VAL A 133 -5.83 6.72 2.32
C VAL A 133 -7.13 7.51 2.39
N ASP A 134 -7.91 7.46 1.31
CA ASP A 134 -9.22 8.13 1.21
C ASP A 134 -10.34 7.41 2.00
N GLY A 135 -10.05 6.25 2.57
CA GLY A 135 -10.99 5.40 3.31
C GLY A 135 -10.52 5.07 4.72
N ALA A 136 -11.26 4.15 5.36
CA ALA A 136 -10.84 3.62 6.65
C ALA A 136 -9.56 2.78 6.51
N ALA A 137 -8.65 2.94 7.47
CA ALA A 137 -7.48 2.09 7.64
C ALA A 137 -7.61 1.33 8.96
N ASP A 138 -7.38 0.02 8.91
CA ASP A 138 -7.35 -0.85 10.08
C ASP A 138 -5.92 -1.36 10.29
N PHE A 139 -5.48 -1.37 11.55
CA PHE A 139 -4.15 -1.77 11.94
C PHE A 139 -4.24 -2.72 13.14
N ASP A 140 -4.12 -4.02 12.89
CA ASP A 140 -4.08 -5.06 13.95
C ASP A 140 -2.84 -4.93 14.86
N GLY A 141 -1.79 -4.27 14.35
CA GLY A 141 -0.50 -4.10 15.02
C GLY A 141 -0.32 -2.73 15.67
N ARG A 142 0.87 -2.51 16.23
CA ARG A 142 1.24 -1.20 16.78
C ARG A 142 1.43 -0.18 15.67
N LEU A 143 0.66 0.91 15.71
CA LEU A 143 0.91 2.11 14.91
C LEU A 143 1.90 3.03 15.64
N LYS A 144 3.00 3.39 14.97
CA LYS A 144 3.96 4.39 15.45
C LYS A 144 4.03 5.55 14.47
N ILE A 145 3.80 6.76 14.97
CA ILE A 145 3.87 8.01 14.21
C ILE A 145 4.95 8.89 14.85
N ASN A 146 5.95 9.30 14.07
CA ASN A 146 7.03 10.18 14.56
C ASN A 146 6.72 11.68 14.40
N GLY A 147 5.71 12.02 13.59
CA GLY A 147 5.29 13.39 13.35
C GLY A 147 3.98 13.75 14.05
N ASP A 148 3.45 14.92 13.74
CA ASP A 148 2.20 15.40 14.30
C ASP A 148 1.01 14.54 13.86
N THR A 149 0.07 14.34 14.77
CA THR A 149 -1.17 13.60 14.52
C THR A 149 -2.35 14.51 14.85
N THR A 150 -3.30 14.64 13.92
CA THR A 150 -4.56 15.35 14.15
C THR A 150 -5.72 14.39 13.94
N LEU A 151 -6.61 14.30 14.92
CA LEU A 151 -7.87 13.59 14.82
C LEU A 151 -8.99 14.63 14.74
N SER A 152 -9.77 14.60 13.66
CA SER A 152 -10.94 15.50 13.52
C SER A 152 -12.21 14.92 14.15
N GLY A 153 -12.18 13.63 14.52
CA GLY A 153 -13.22 12.93 15.25
C GLY A 153 -12.72 12.42 16.60
N ASP A 154 -13.57 11.65 17.27
CA ASP A 154 -13.28 11.12 18.60
C ASP A 154 -12.17 10.05 18.58
N LEU A 155 -11.42 9.99 19.67
CA LEU A 155 -10.50 8.90 19.97
C LEU A 155 -11.17 7.94 20.95
N ASP A 156 -11.63 6.80 20.45
CA ASP A 156 -12.11 5.70 21.29
C ASP A 156 -10.93 4.82 21.71
N ILE A 157 -10.89 4.46 22.99
CA ILE A 157 -9.84 3.65 23.59
C ILE A 157 -10.53 2.56 24.39
N ASP A 158 -10.17 1.31 24.10
CA ASP A 158 -10.76 0.17 24.77
C ASP A 158 -10.48 0.16 26.28
N ASP A 159 -11.16 -0.73 27.00
CA ASP A 159 -11.06 -0.85 28.45
C ASP A 159 -9.62 -1.14 28.97
N ASN A 160 -8.72 -1.63 28.10
CA ASN A 160 -7.35 -1.95 28.42
C ASN A 160 -6.35 -0.87 27.99
N GLY A 161 -6.76 0.03 27.10
CA GLY A 161 -5.95 1.09 26.54
C GLY A 161 -5.82 2.29 27.47
N ARG A 162 -4.78 3.11 27.20
CA ARG A 162 -4.46 4.33 27.95
C ARG A 162 -3.84 5.37 27.03
N ILE A 163 -4.11 6.64 27.32
CA ILE A 163 -3.32 7.76 26.78
C ILE A 163 -2.21 8.06 27.78
N THR A 164 -0.97 8.11 27.32
CA THR A 164 0.19 8.46 28.17
C THR A 164 0.89 9.69 27.58
N VAL A 165 1.10 10.70 28.41
CA VAL A 165 1.83 11.93 28.05
C VAL A 165 2.91 12.16 29.09
N GLY A 166 4.14 11.75 28.78
CA GLY A 166 5.22 11.73 29.76
C GLY A 166 4.85 10.83 30.96
N GLY A 167 4.73 11.42 32.15
CA GLY A 167 4.31 10.73 33.37
C GLY A 167 2.80 10.73 33.64
N MET A 168 2.01 11.44 32.84
CA MET A 168 0.55 11.51 32.99
C MET A 168 -0.13 10.38 32.22
N THR A 169 -1.25 9.86 32.74
CA THR A 169 -2.08 8.87 32.05
C THR A 169 -3.57 9.17 32.13
N ILE A 170 -4.31 8.84 31.08
CA ILE A 170 -5.77 8.81 31.04
C ILE A 170 -6.19 7.38 30.73
N GLY A 171 -7.04 6.79 31.57
CA GLY A 171 -7.54 5.44 31.33
C GLY A 171 -8.43 4.92 32.45
N LYS A 172 -8.69 3.61 32.43
CA LYS A 172 -9.53 2.93 33.43
C LYS A 172 -8.71 2.44 34.61
N PHE A 173 -9.13 2.81 35.83
CA PHE A 173 -8.53 2.34 37.08
C PHE A 173 -9.65 1.91 38.04
N GLY A 174 -9.67 0.62 38.39
CA GLY A 174 -10.70 0.07 39.30
C GLY A 174 -12.13 0.23 38.76
N GLY A 175 -12.33 0.07 37.45
CA GLY A 175 -13.65 0.13 36.81
C GLY A 175 -14.16 1.53 36.48
N ARG A 176 -13.41 2.60 36.81
CA ARG A 176 -13.78 3.99 36.53
C ARG A 176 -12.72 4.67 35.67
N GLY A 177 -13.13 5.64 34.85
CA GLY A 177 -12.19 6.55 34.19
C GLY A 177 -11.44 7.38 35.23
N LYS A 178 -10.13 7.50 35.07
CA LYS A 178 -9.24 8.30 35.92
C LYS A 178 -8.23 9.01 35.02
N VAL A 179 -7.96 10.27 35.37
CA VAL A 179 -6.77 10.99 34.93
C VAL A 179 -5.76 10.94 36.07
N ASP A 180 -4.60 10.37 35.82
CA ASP A 180 -3.48 10.31 36.75
C ASP A 180 -2.38 11.27 36.28
N PHE A 181 -2.05 12.27 37.09
CA PHE A 181 -1.03 13.25 36.76
C PHE A 181 0.39 12.78 37.12
N GLY A 182 0.54 11.65 37.84
CA GLY A 182 1.83 11.23 38.38
C GLY A 182 2.35 12.23 39.41
N VAL A 183 3.47 12.89 39.08
CA VAL A 183 4.03 14.02 39.86
C VAL A 183 3.58 15.39 39.35
N GLY A 184 2.67 15.43 38.38
CA GLY A 184 2.15 16.64 37.76
C GLY A 184 1.06 17.34 38.59
N GLU A 185 0.81 18.60 38.23
CA GLU A 185 -0.19 19.47 38.84
C GLU A 185 -1.44 19.60 37.94
N LEU A 186 -2.62 19.79 38.55
CA LEU A 186 -3.82 20.23 37.84
C LEU A 186 -3.96 21.75 37.99
N THR A 187 -3.66 22.50 36.93
CA THR A 187 -3.73 23.97 36.89
C THR A 187 -4.88 24.45 35.99
N SER A 188 -5.49 25.61 36.28
CA SER A 188 -6.45 26.28 35.38
C SER A 188 -5.90 27.60 34.88
N ASP A 189 -6.23 27.96 33.64
CA ASP A 189 -5.93 29.24 33.00
C ASP A 189 -6.74 30.45 33.53
N GLY A 190 -7.45 30.27 34.65
CA GLY A 190 -8.04 31.36 35.42
C GLY A 190 -9.56 31.40 35.48
N SER A 191 -10.28 30.46 34.84
CA SER A 191 -11.75 30.48 34.86
C SER A 191 -12.40 29.66 35.98
N LYS A 192 -11.89 28.46 36.31
CA LYS A 192 -12.22 27.56 37.45
C LYS A 192 -11.74 26.13 37.15
N VAL A 193 -11.31 25.38 38.17
CA VAL A 193 -11.32 23.90 38.14
C VAL A 193 -12.57 23.46 38.91
N ALA A 194 -13.57 22.88 38.24
CA ALA A 194 -14.84 22.50 38.86
C ALA A 194 -15.11 21.00 38.75
N LEU A 195 -15.47 20.37 39.86
CA LEU A 195 -15.97 18.99 39.92
C LEU A 195 -17.50 19.08 40.04
N GLN A 196 -18.23 18.79 38.96
CA GLN A 196 -19.63 19.20 38.81
C GLN A 196 -20.67 18.10 39.11
N SER A 197 -20.24 16.91 39.54
CA SER A 197 -21.16 15.79 39.83
C SER A 197 -20.80 15.07 41.13
N GLY A 198 -21.80 14.92 42.01
CA GLY A 198 -21.69 14.19 43.28
C GLY A 198 -21.02 14.94 44.44
N ALA A 199 -20.69 14.19 45.50
CA ALA A 199 -19.86 14.69 46.59
C ALA A 199 -18.39 14.64 46.17
N ALA A 200 -17.81 15.80 45.82
CA ALA A 200 -16.40 15.91 45.50
C ALA A 200 -15.57 15.96 46.79
N LEU A 201 -14.74 14.93 47.01
CA LEU A 201 -13.78 14.89 48.11
C LEU A 201 -12.38 15.19 47.56
N VAL A 202 -11.76 16.27 48.05
CA VAL A 202 -10.33 16.53 47.83
C VAL A 202 -9.57 15.91 49.00
N GLY A 203 -9.06 14.70 48.80
CA GLY A 203 -8.20 14.04 49.78
C GLY A 203 -6.75 14.48 49.59
N VAL A 204 -6.16 15.12 50.60
CA VAL A 204 -4.73 15.45 50.64
C VAL A 204 -4.03 14.55 51.65
N GLY A 205 -2.91 13.95 51.28
CA GLY A 205 -2.04 13.25 52.24
C GLY A 205 -1.22 14.20 53.12
N GLY A 206 -1.29 15.51 52.86
CA GLY A 206 -0.59 16.58 53.56
C GLY A 206 -1.52 17.76 53.88
N VAL A 207 -1.06 18.99 53.64
CA VAL A 207 -1.86 20.20 53.85
C VAL A 207 -2.61 20.56 52.57
N ALA A 208 -3.92 20.77 52.66
CA ALA A 208 -4.72 21.37 51.59
C ALA A 208 -4.79 22.87 51.85
N GLN A 209 -4.19 23.66 50.95
CA GLN A 209 -4.32 25.11 50.97
C GLN A 209 -5.27 25.54 49.84
N LEU A 210 -6.42 26.11 50.19
CA LEU A 210 -7.39 26.63 49.24
C LEU A 210 -7.36 28.16 49.29
N THR A 211 -6.56 28.80 48.42
CA THR A 211 -6.35 30.26 48.42
C THR A 211 -7.29 30.95 47.44
N PHE A 212 -8.11 31.90 47.91
CA PHE A 212 -8.92 32.77 47.05
C PHE A 212 -8.38 34.21 47.09
N GLY A 213 -7.76 34.69 46.00
CA GLY A 213 -7.35 36.10 45.90
C GLY A 213 -6.40 36.59 47.01
N GLY A 214 -5.57 35.70 47.57
CA GLY A 214 -4.68 35.97 48.72
C GLY A 214 -5.20 35.48 50.07
N ASN A 215 -6.50 35.21 50.20
CA ASN A 215 -7.17 34.82 51.44
C ASN A 215 -7.77 33.42 51.32
N GLY A 216 -7.22 32.46 52.06
CA GLY A 216 -7.54 31.04 51.88
C GLY A 216 -8.12 30.34 53.09
N ILE A 217 -8.88 29.28 52.83
CA ILE A 217 -9.24 28.26 53.82
C ILE A 217 -8.12 27.21 53.80
N GLN A 218 -7.41 27.05 54.91
CA GLN A 218 -6.40 26.01 55.12
C GLN A 218 -7.02 24.88 55.94
N VAL A 219 -6.89 23.64 55.48
CA VAL A 219 -7.18 22.45 56.29
C VAL A 219 -5.86 21.77 56.59
N ASP A 220 -5.46 21.76 57.86
CA ASP A 220 -4.21 21.10 58.27
C ASP A 220 -4.39 19.58 58.45
N SER A 221 -3.29 18.85 58.68
CA SER A 221 -3.28 17.39 58.80
C SER A 221 -4.07 16.84 60.00
N SER A 222 -4.57 17.71 60.89
CA SER A 222 -5.47 17.36 61.98
C SER A 222 -6.96 17.58 61.65
N GLY A 223 -7.26 18.11 60.45
CA GLY A 223 -8.62 18.43 60.00
C GLY A 223 -9.12 19.81 60.44
N ALA A 224 -8.28 20.64 61.07
CA ALA A 224 -8.67 21.98 61.50
C ALA A 224 -8.75 22.95 60.31
N ILE A 225 -9.85 23.70 60.22
CA ILE A 225 -10.12 24.69 59.17
C ILE A 225 -9.67 26.07 59.66
N ARG A 226 -8.74 26.73 58.97
CA ARG A 226 -8.28 28.12 59.23
C ARG A 226 -8.64 29.01 58.05
N ILE A 227 -9.18 30.21 58.28
CA ILE A 227 -9.52 31.18 57.22
C ILE A 227 -8.56 32.37 57.34
N GLY A 228 -7.81 32.69 56.28
CA GLY A 228 -6.88 33.84 56.24
C GLY A 228 -7.59 35.19 56.17
N GLU A 229 -6.99 36.23 56.76
CA GLU A 229 -7.49 37.63 56.86
C GLU A 229 -8.93 37.80 57.38
N LEU A 230 -9.36 36.98 58.35
CA LEU A 230 -10.36 37.50 59.29
C LEU A 230 -9.75 38.76 59.93
N PRO A 231 -10.49 39.89 60.01
CA PRO A 231 -9.95 41.13 60.55
C PRO A 231 -9.28 40.86 61.89
N LEU A 232 -7.97 41.10 61.98
CA LEU A 232 -7.29 41.26 63.27
C LEU A 232 -7.74 42.62 63.81
N ALA A 233 -8.98 42.67 64.27
CA ALA A 233 -9.41 43.72 65.17
C ALA A 233 -8.79 43.42 66.54
N ASP A 234 -8.53 44.45 67.34
CA ASP A 234 -8.23 44.32 68.79
C ASP A 234 -9.42 43.73 69.59
N GLN A 235 -10.40 43.16 68.90
CA GLN A 235 -11.58 42.48 69.42
C GLN A 235 -11.38 40.96 69.28
N PRO A 236 -11.77 40.17 70.29
CA PRO A 236 -11.62 38.72 70.25
C PRO A 236 -12.34 38.14 69.02
N PRO A 237 -11.77 37.07 68.40
CA PRO A 237 -12.27 36.48 67.17
C PRO A 237 -13.79 36.32 67.24
N ASN A 238 -14.46 36.97 66.29
CA ASN A 238 -15.90 37.05 66.20
C ASN A 238 -16.55 35.71 65.88
N LEU A 239 -15.77 34.71 65.43
CA LEU A 239 -16.14 33.30 65.38
C LEU A 239 -14.93 32.39 65.75
N TYR A 240 -15.11 31.44 66.68
CA TYR A 240 -14.13 30.39 67.00
C TYR A 240 -14.81 29.00 67.04
N ILE A 241 -14.09 27.95 66.62
CA ILE A 241 -14.56 26.56 66.71
C ILE A 241 -13.77 25.85 67.80
N ASP A 242 -14.46 25.29 68.80
CA ASP A 242 -13.82 24.55 69.89
C ASP A 242 -13.42 23.11 69.48
N SER A 243 -12.69 22.42 70.36
CA SER A 243 -12.30 21.03 70.18
C SER A 243 -13.47 20.03 70.09
N ASN A 244 -14.71 20.50 70.30
CA ASN A 244 -15.94 19.73 70.16
C ASN A 244 -16.73 20.12 68.89
N ASN A 245 -16.13 20.83 67.93
CA ASN A 245 -16.75 21.31 66.69
C ASN A 245 -17.92 22.28 66.88
N ARG A 246 -17.99 23.00 68.01
CA ARG A 246 -19.02 24.03 68.21
C ARG A 246 -18.53 25.37 67.71
N LEU A 247 -19.36 26.04 66.91
CA LEU A 247 -19.12 27.39 66.42
C LEU A 247 -19.61 28.42 67.44
N TRP A 248 -18.70 29.27 67.91
CA TRP A 248 -18.95 30.29 68.92
C TRP A 248 -18.79 31.66 68.32
N ARG A 249 -19.75 32.58 68.57
CA ARG A 249 -19.61 34.00 68.24
C ARG A 249 -19.17 34.79 69.47
N SER A 250 -18.29 35.78 69.32
CA SER A 250 -18.01 36.69 70.44
C SER A 250 -19.22 37.61 70.66
N SER A 251 -19.79 37.59 71.86
CA SER A 251 -20.83 38.55 72.28
C SER A 251 -20.13 39.71 72.97
N GLY A 252 -19.90 40.80 72.23
CA GLY A 252 -19.32 42.01 72.81
C GLY A 252 -20.24 42.63 73.87
N SER A 253 -19.77 42.69 75.12
CA SER A 253 -20.18 43.73 76.07
C SER A 253 -19.00 44.07 76.97
N ALA A 254 -18.25 45.10 76.59
CA ALA A 254 -17.47 45.90 77.53
C ALA A 254 -18.37 47.04 78.03
N GLY A 255 -18.54 47.16 79.35
CA GLY A 255 -19.27 48.26 79.98
C GLY A 255 -19.66 47.92 81.41
N GLY A 256 -18.84 48.35 82.37
CA GLY A 256 -19.06 48.12 83.81
C GLY A 256 -20.10 49.04 84.44
N ALA A 257 -20.40 48.73 85.71
CA ALA A 257 -20.79 49.68 86.74
C ALA A 257 -20.44 49.08 88.11
N ASP A 258 -19.95 49.94 89.00
CA ASP A 258 -19.65 49.75 90.43
C ASP A 258 -20.74 48.90 91.14
N ILE A 259 -20.50 48.09 92.18
CA ILE A 259 -19.79 48.24 93.47
C ILE A 259 -19.35 46.83 93.91
#